data_AF-A0A128A5H8-F1
#
_entry.id   AF-A0A128A5H8-F1
#
_cell.length_a   1.000
_cell.length_b   1.000
_cell.length_c   1.000
_cell.angle_alpha   90.00
_cell.angle_beta   90.00
_cell.angle_gamma   90.00
#
_symmetry.space_group_name_H-M   'P 1'
#
loop_
_entity.id
_entity.type
_entity.pdbx_description
1 polymer ?
#
loop_
_entity_poly.entity_id
_entity_poly.type
_entity_poly.pdbx_seq_one_letter_code
_entity_poly.pdbx_strand_id
1 'polypeptide(L)'
;MVKSTTKITPLDPAFHGESNYEVGLEDLLTEKRNLLAKIEADPQATRETLQSAREELQIIEGLWENYHIGMNVFRNAKGGRDGIREVKTD
;
A
#
# COMPACT_ATOMS: atom_id res chain seq x y z
N MET A 1 25.12 -0.97 25.30
CA MET A 1 25.30 -0.46 23.93
C MET A 1 23.91 -0.25 23.34
N VAL A 2 23.48 1.00 23.14
CA VAL A 2 22.18 1.31 22.54
C VAL A 2 22.28 1.00 21.05
N LYS A 3 21.51 0.02 20.58
CA LYS A 3 21.47 -0.40 19.18
C LYS A 3 21.02 0.82 18.36
N SER A 4 21.85 1.25 17.41
CA SER A 4 21.54 2.32 16.46
C SER A 4 20.13 2.12 15.93
N THR A 5 19.23 3.07 16.19
CA THR A 5 17.92 3.10 15.56
C THR A 5 18.14 3.06 14.05
N THR A 6 17.44 2.16 13.37
CA THR A 6 17.38 2.13 11.90
C THR A 6 17.03 3.55 11.45
N LYS A 7 17.92 4.21 10.71
CA LYS A 7 17.62 5.50 10.10
C LYS A 7 16.37 5.30 9.24
N ILE A 8 15.25 5.86 9.66
CA ILE A 8 14.03 5.88 8.86
C ILE A 8 14.33 6.81 7.70
N THR A 9 14.45 6.24 6.50
CA THR A 9 14.57 7.05 5.28
C THR A 9 13.31 7.90 5.16
N PRO A 10 13.43 9.22 4.98
CA PRO A 10 12.28 10.07 4.69
C PRO A 10 11.50 9.52 3.49
N LEU A 11 10.17 9.69 3.51
CA LEU A 11 9.32 9.33 2.38
C LEU A 11 9.84 10.03 1.13
N ASP A 12 10.10 9.28 0.06
CA ASP A 12 10.68 9.84 -1.15
C ASP A 12 9.69 10.88 -1.73
N PRO A 13 10.13 12.15 -1.96
CA PRO A 13 9.28 13.21 -2.48
C PRO A 13 8.58 12.87 -3.80
N ALA A 14 9.14 11.94 -4.58
CA ALA A 14 8.52 11.43 -5.80
C ALA A 14 7.15 10.78 -5.57
N PHE A 15 6.87 10.33 -4.34
CA PHE A 15 5.60 9.72 -3.95
C PHE A 15 4.72 10.68 -3.13
N HIS A 16 4.93 11.99 -3.23
CA HIS A 16 4.04 13.02 -2.65
C HIS A 16 3.77 12.92 -1.14
N GLY A 17 4.65 12.26 -0.38
CA GLY A 17 4.44 12.02 1.06
C GLY A 17 3.62 10.77 1.38
N GLU A 18 3.36 9.93 0.38
CA GLU A 18 2.89 8.55 0.52
C GLU A 18 4.09 7.61 0.68
N SER A 19 3.88 6.46 1.31
CA SER A 19 4.97 5.48 1.40
C SER A 19 5.11 4.70 0.10
N ASN A 20 6.33 4.27 -0.24
CA ASN A 20 6.57 3.37 -1.36
C ASN A 20 5.71 2.09 -1.28
N TYR A 21 5.29 1.69 -0.07
CA TYR A 21 4.40 0.57 0.16
C TYR A 21 2.93 0.89 -0.19
N GLU A 22 2.48 2.12 0.07
CA GLU A 22 1.13 2.62 -0.27
C GLU A 22 0.96 2.63 -1.79
N VAL A 23 1.90 3.29 -2.49
CA VAL A 23 1.88 3.39 -3.96
C VAL A 23 2.00 2.01 -4.62
N GLY A 24 2.91 1.15 -4.13
CA GLY A 24 3.05 -0.20 -4.66
C GLY A 24 1.81 -1.08 -4.46
N LEU A 25 1.07 -0.91 -3.36
CA LEU A 25 -0.20 -1.60 -3.16
C LEU A 25 -1.29 -1.10 -4.11
N GLU A 26 -1.36 0.19 -4.38
CA GLU A 26 -2.34 0.76 -5.32
C GLU A 26 -2.10 0.32 -6.77
N ASP A 27 -0.83 0.31 -7.20
CA ASP A 27 -0.44 -0.20 -8.51
C ASP A 27 -0.83 -1.68 -8.64
N LEU A 28 -0.51 -2.49 -7.62
CA LEU A 28 -0.83 -3.92 -7.60
C LEU A 28 -2.35 -4.16 -7.59
N LEU A 29 -3.12 -3.37 -6.83
CA LEU A 29 -4.58 -3.44 -6.84
C LEU A 29 -5.15 -3.13 -8.22
N THR A 30 -4.63 -2.09 -8.88
CA THR A 30 -5.05 -1.70 -10.22
C THR A 30 -4.76 -2.80 -11.23
N GLU A 31 -3.56 -3.38 -11.18
CA GLU A 31 -3.18 -4.51 -12.03
C GLU A 31 -4.11 -5.71 -11.82
N LYS A 32 -4.36 -6.11 -10.57
CA LYS A 32 -5.18 -7.28 -10.24
C LYS A 32 -6.66 -7.09 -10.59
N ARG A 33 -7.22 -5.90 -10.40
CA ARG A 33 -8.57 -5.55 -10.86
C ARG A 33 -8.70 -5.66 -12.38
N ASN A 34 -7.71 -5.13 -13.10
CA ASN A 34 -7.66 -5.24 -14.56
C ASN A 34 -7.53 -6.70 -15.03
N LEU A 35 -6.73 -7.51 -14.33
CA LEU A 35 -6.59 -8.94 -14.62
C LEU A 35 -7.91 -9.70 -14.38
N LEU A 36 -8.58 -9.45 -13.26
CA LEU A 36 -9.87 -10.06 -12.96
C LEU A 36 -10.91 -9.70 -14.03
N ALA A 37 -11.00 -8.42 -14.42
CA ALA A 37 -11.91 -7.99 -15.49
C ALA A 37 -11.64 -8.70 -16.83
N LYS A 38 -10.37 -8.97 -17.16
CA LYS A 38 -10.00 -9.74 -18.36
C LYS A 38 -10.42 -11.20 -18.25
N ILE A 39 -10.22 -11.84 -17.09
CA ILE A 39 -10.62 -13.23 -16.84
C ILE A 39 -12.15 -13.36 -16.88
N GLU A 40 -12.89 -12.40 -16.31
CA GLU A 40 -14.36 -12.39 -16.35
C GLU A 40 -14.93 -12.17 -17.75
N ALA A 41 -14.19 -11.47 -18.62
CA ALA A 41 -14.57 -11.26 -20.01
C ALA A 41 -14.21 -12.46 -20.92
N ASP A 42 -13.39 -13.41 -20.46
CA ASP A 42 -12.97 -14.58 -21.24
C ASP A 42 -14.00 -15.73 -21.13
N PRO A 43 -14.68 -16.12 -22.21
CA PRO A 43 -15.64 -17.24 -22.21
C PRO A 43 -14.99 -18.60 -21.92
N GLN A 44 -13.66 -18.71 -22.02
CA GLN A 44 -12.90 -19.94 -21.75
C GLN A 44 -12.31 -19.98 -20.33
N ALA A 45 -12.46 -18.90 -19.55
CA ALA A 45 -11.94 -18.87 -18.19
C ALA A 45 -12.58 -19.96 -17.32
N THR A 46 -11.74 -20.70 -16.61
CA THR A 46 -12.23 -21.72 -15.69
C THR A 46 -12.74 -21.07 -14.40
N ARG A 47 -13.73 -21.71 -13.77
CA ARG A 47 -14.25 -21.27 -12.48
C ARG A 47 -13.17 -21.22 -11.39
N GLU A 48 -12.20 -22.13 -11.45
CA GLU A 48 -11.07 -22.17 -10.51
C GLU A 48 -10.16 -20.95 -10.69
N THR A 49 -9.77 -20.62 -11.92
CA THR A 49 -8.94 -19.44 -12.23
C THR A 49 -9.61 -18.15 -11.76
N LEU A 50 -10.93 -18.03 -11.98
CA LEU A 50 -11.70 -16.86 -11.59
C LEU A 50 -11.83 -16.75 -10.07
N GLN A 51 -12.01 -17.88 -9.37
CA GLN A 51 -12.05 -17.92 -7.91
C GLN A 51 -10.70 -17.52 -7.30
N SER A 52 -9.60 -18.10 -7.79
CA SER A 52 -8.25 -17.76 -7.30
C SER A 52 -7.92 -16.27 -7.53
N ALA A 53 -8.27 -15.72 -8.69
CA ALA A 53 -8.05 -14.30 -8.97
C ALA A 53 -8.86 -13.38 -8.03
N ARG A 54 -10.08 -13.77 -7.65
CA ARG A 54 -10.90 -13.05 -6.67
C ARG A 54 -10.31 -13.12 -5.26
N GLU A 55 -9.84 -14.29 -4.84
CA GLU A 55 -9.21 -14.48 -3.53
C GLU A 55 -7.93 -13.67 -3.41
N GLU A 56 -7.09 -13.68 -4.45
CA GLU A 56 -5.88 -12.83 -4.51
C GLU A 56 -6.23 -11.35 -4.39
N LEU A 57 -7.24 -10.88 -5.13
CA LEU A 57 -7.67 -9.48 -5.06
C LEU A 57 -8.16 -9.12 -3.65
N GLN A 58 -8.97 -9.98 -3.03
CA GLN A 58 -9.48 -9.75 -1.67
C GLN A 58 -8.34 -9.65 -0.64
N ILE A 59 -7.29 -10.47 -0.77
CA ILE A 59 -6.11 -10.40 0.11
C ILE A 59 -5.44 -9.03 -0.02
N ILE A 60 -5.23 -8.56 -1.24
CA ILE A 60 -4.53 -7.29 -1.50
C ILE A 60 -5.37 -6.10 -1.03
N GLU A 61 -6.70 -6.15 -1.22
CA GLU A 61 -7.62 -5.14 -0.68
C GLU A 61 -7.55 -5.07 0.85
N GLY A 62 -7.51 -6.22 1.52
CA GLY A 62 -7.32 -6.28 2.97
C GLY A 62 -5.97 -5.71 3.44
N LEU A 63 -4.88 -5.92 2.68
CA LEU A 63 -3.59 -5.31 2.99
C LEU A 63 -3.64 -3.79 2.86
N TRP A 64 -4.24 -3.27 1.79
CA TRP A 64 -4.40 -1.84 1.56
C TRP A 64 -5.26 -1.19 2.64
N GLU A 65 -6.37 -1.82 3.03
CA GLU A 65 -7.25 -1.32 4.09
C GLU A 65 -6.55 -1.31 5.45
N ASN A 66 -5.86 -2.41 5.80
CA ASN A 66 -5.10 -2.48 7.05
C ASN A 66 -3.99 -1.43 7.12
N TYR A 67 -3.31 -1.20 5.99
CA TYR A 67 -2.30 -0.14 5.90
C TYR A 67 -2.92 1.24 6.13
N HIS A 68 -4.04 1.54 5.47
CA HIS A 68 -4.74 2.82 5.62
C HIS A 68 -5.29 3.03 7.04
N ILE A 69 -5.84 1.99 7.67
CA ILE A 69 -6.31 2.05 9.06
C ILE A 69 -5.13 2.34 9.98
N GLY A 70 -4.02 1.61 9.84
CA GLY A 70 -2.80 1.85 10.62
C GLY A 70 -2.30 3.27 10.44
N MET A 71 -2.18 3.72 9.19
CA MET A 71 -1.71 5.06 8.87
C MET A 71 -2.65 6.17 9.33
N ASN A 72 -3.96 5.96 9.35
CA ASN A 72 -4.90 6.92 9.91
C ASN A 72 -4.66 7.12 11.41
N VAL A 73 -4.37 6.06 12.16
CA VAL A 73 -4.00 6.17 13.58
C VAL A 73 -2.69 6.95 13.74
N PHE A 74 -1.66 6.65 12.93
CA PHE A 74 -0.38 7.37 12.97
C PHE A 74 -0.49 8.85 12.55
N ARG A 75 -1.24 9.14 11.47
CA ARG A 75 -1.41 10.49 10.90
C ARG A 75 -2.27 11.39 11.79
N ASN A 76 -3.19 10.82 12.58
CA ASN A 76 -4.09 11.55 13.48
C ASN A 76 -3.61 11.60 14.94
N ALA A 77 -2.63 10.78 15.34
CA ALA A 77 -2.01 10.90 16.66
C ALA A 77 -1.26 12.24 16.79
N LYS A 78 -1.49 12.98 17.89
CA LYS A 78 -0.76 14.23 18.18
C LYS A 78 0.75 13.96 18.14
N GLY A 79 1.47 14.65 17.26
CA GLY A 79 2.92 14.52 17.08
C GLY A 79 3.36 13.50 16.00
N GLY A 80 2.45 12.72 15.40
CA GLY A 80 2.80 11.74 14.36
C GLY A 80 3.39 12.36 13.09
N ARG A 81 3.00 13.60 12.77
CA ARG A 81 3.57 14.40 11.67
C ARG A 81 4.77 15.26 12.07
N ASP A 82 5.01 15.47 13.37
CA ASP A 82 6.12 16.33 13.83
C ASP A 82 7.49 15.64 13.61
N GLY A 83 7.53 14.30 13.56
CA GLY A 83 8.74 13.54 13.23
C GLY A 83 9.03 13.39 11.73
N ILE A 84 8.06 13.71 10.85
CA ILE A 84 8.17 13.53 9.39
C ILE A 84 8.40 14.87 8.67
N ARG A 85 8.11 16.00 9.33
CA ARG A 85 8.50 17.32 8.81
C ARG A 85 10.03 17.41 8.82
N GLU A 86 10.56 17.35 7.60
CA GLU A 86 11.96 17.53 7.27
C GLU A 86 12.63 18.57 8.17
N VAL A 87 13.80 18.21 8.69
CA VAL A 87 14.75 19.17 9.26
C VAL A 87 14.93 20.25 8.20
N LYS A 88 14.38 21.44 8.46
CA LYS A 88 14.65 22.63 7.65
C LYS A 88 16.16 22.74 7.52
N THR A 89 16.64 22.59 6.29
CA THR A 89 18.04 22.84 5.99
C THR A 89 18.16 24.35 5.87
N ASP A 90 18.75 24.98 6.89
CA ASP A 90 19.16 26.39 6.86
C ASP A 90 20.28 26.62 5.82
#